data_AF-A0A9X1I256-F1
#
_entry.id   AF-A0A9X1I256-F1
#
_cell.length_a   1.000
_cell.length_b   1.000
_cell.length_c   1.000
_cell.angle_alpha   90.00
_cell.angle_beta   90.00
_cell.angle_gamma   90.00
#
_symmetry.space_group_name_H-M   'P 1'
#
loop_
_entity.id
_entity.type
_entity.pdbx_description
1 polymer ?
#
loop_
_entity_poly.entity_id
_entity_poly.type
_entity_poly.pdbx_seq_one_letter_code
_entity_poly.pdbx_strand_id
1 'polypeptide(L)'
;GKLGATLFASFTKAFDRASGDATVSIAPFSPTLRIAAPSGTTHFKIAMGASELDFENETSTFESSETAILPYEAANTAAIDLSA
;
A
#
# COMPACT_ATOMS: atom_id res chain seq x y z
N GLY A 1 -8.94 7.22 6.95
CA GLY A 1 -8.20 7.33 5.68
C GLY A 1 -9.04 6.79 4.54
N LYS A 2 -9.00 7.42 3.36
CA LYS A 2 -9.88 7.15 2.21
C LYS A 2 -9.69 5.76 1.55
N LEU A 3 -8.67 4.99 1.95
CA LEU A 3 -8.40 3.67 1.36
C LEU A 3 -9.61 2.72 1.46
N GLY A 4 -10.33 2.75 2.60
CA GLY A 4 -11.52 1.93 2.82
C GLY A 4 -12.75 2.28 1.96
N ALA A 5 -12.68 3.30 1.10
CA ALA A 5 -13.71 3.60 0.10
C ALA A 5 -13.41 3.01 -1.28
N THR A 6 -12.17 2.55 -1.51
CA THR A 6 -11.70 2.14 -2.84
C THR A 6 -11.05 0.76 -2.84
N LEU A 7 -10.27 0.42 -1.82
CA LEU A 7 -9.66 -0.89 -1.64
C LEU A 7 -10.23 -1.57 -0.40
N PHE A 8 -10.93 -2.69 -0.62
CA PHE A 8 -11.63 -3.49 0.38
C PHE A 8 -10.88 -4.80 0.68
N ALA A 9 -9.56 -4.70 0.85
CA ALA A 9 -8.67 -5.79 1.23
C ALA A 9 -8.11 -5.56 2.64
N SER A 10 -7.90 -6.64 3.39
CA SER A 10 -7.24 -6.58 4.69
C SER A 10 -5.77 -6.24 4.50
N PHE A 11 -5.27 -5.29 5.29
CA PHE A 11 -3.85 -4.92 5.31
C PHE A 11 -3.32 -4.87 6.75
N THR A 12 -2.07 -5.29 6.91
CA THR A 12 -1.30 -5.13 8.15
C THR A 12 -0.22 -4.09 7.93
N LYS A 13 0.19 -3.43 9.02
CA LYS A 13 1.21 -2.39 9.02
C LYS A 13 2.08 -2.57 10.26
N ALA A 14 3.38 -2.37 10.11
CA ALA A 14 4.32 -2.37 11.23
C ALA A 14 5.32 -1.23 11.08
N PHE A 15 5.82 -0.75 12.22
CA PHE A 15 6.86 0.27 12.31
C PHE A 15 7.95 -0.23 13.23
N ASP A 16 9.17 -0.37 12.72
CA ASP A 16 10.36 -0.65 13.51
C ASP A 16 11.10 0.67 13.77
N ARG A 17 11.04 1.14 15.02
CA ARG A 17 11.70 2.40 15.41
C ARG A 17 13.21 2.28 15.55
N ALA A 18 13.76 1.06 15.62
CA ALA A 18 15.20 0.84 15.73
C ALA A 18 15.88 0.90 14.36
N SER A 19 15.26 0.31 13.32
CA SER A 19 15.77 0.39 11.94
C SER A 19 15.24 1.59 11.16
N GLY A 20 14.07 2.12 11.54
CA GLY A 20 13.36 3.15 10.77
C GLY A 20 12.32 2.59 9.81
N ASP A 21 12.20 1.26 9.67
CA ASP A 21 11.34 0.63 8.66
C ASP A 21 9.85 0.76 8.96
N ALA A 22 9.07 1.11 7.93
CA ALA A 22 7.63 1.06 7.87
C ALA A 22 7.17 0.06 6.81
N THR A 23 6.33 -0.90 7.19
CA THR A 23 5.86 -1.94 6.26
C THR A 23 4.34 -1.92 6.10
N VAL A 24 3.88 -2.29 4.90
CA VAL A 24 2.48 -2.57 4.59
C VAL A 24 2.40 -3.92 3.87
N SER A 25 1.63 -4.85 4.44
CA SER A 25 1.35 -6.15 3.83
C SER A 25 -0.13 -6.29 3.51
N ILE A 26 -0.44 -6.80 2.32
CA ILE A 26 -1.80 -7.05 1.84
C ILE A 26 -1.83 -8.49 1.31
N ALA A 27 -2.72 -9.30 1.89
CA ALA A 27 -2.91 -10.67 1.45
C ALA A 27 -3.43 -10.72 0.00
N PRO A 28 -3.16 -11.80 -0.75
CA PRO A 28 -3.75 -12.03 -2.07
C PRO A 28 -5.24 -11.73 -2.12
N PHE A 29 -5.66 -10.92 -3.09
CA PHE A 29 -7.08 -10.58 -3.28
C PHE A 29 -7.43 -10.49 -4.75
N SER A 30 -8.71 -10.64 -5.09
CA SER A 30 -9.22 -10.43 -6.44
C SER A 30 -9.49 -8.93 -6.68
N PRO A 31 -8.76 -8.26 -7.60
CA PRO A 31 -8.94 -6.85 -7.90
C PRO A 31 -10.38 -6.48 -8.24
N THR A 32 -11.03 -7.26 -9.11
CA THR A 32 -12.41 -6.99 -9.56
C THR A 32 -13.47 -7.10 -8.45
N LEU A 33 -13.16 -7.80 -7.36
CA LEU A 33 -14.06 -7.93 -6.20
C LEU A 33 -13.74 -6.94 -5.09
N ARG A 34 -12.47 -6.53 -4.96
CA ARG A 34 -11.99 -5.75 -3.80
C ARG A 34 -11.55 -4.33 -4.13
N ILE A 35 -11.59 -3.92 -5.39
CA ILE A 35 -11.34 -2.53 -5.78
C ILE A 35 -12.61 -1.95 -6.39
N ALA A 36 -13.12 -0.86 -5.81
CA ALA A 36 -14.12 -0.03 -6.47
C ALA A 36 -13.44 0.80 -7.56
N ALA A 37 -13.18 0.15 -8.70
CA ALA A 37 -12.51 0.77 -9.84
C ALA A 37 -13.52 1.49 -10.77
N PRO A 38 -13.11 2.59 -11.44
CA PRO A 38 -13.89 3.19 -12.52
C PRO A 38 -14.19 2.19 -13.66
N SER A 39 -15.23 2.46 -14.43
CA SER A 39 -15.51 1.67 -15.64
C SER A 39 -14.36 1.80 -16.64
N GLY A 40 -13.91 0.66 -17.20
CA GLY A 40 -12.81 0.61 -18.16
C GLY A 40 -11.42 0.52 -17.54
N THR A 41 -11.29 0.38 -16.23
CA THR A 41 -9.99 0.09 -15.60
C THR A 41 -9.40 -1.22 -16.13
N THR A 42 -8.15 -1.16 -16.58
CA THR A 42 -7.39 -2.34 -17.05
C THR A 42 -6.24 -2.70 -16.12
N HIS A 43 -5.75 -1.74 -15.34
CA HIS A 43 -4.60 -1.91 -14.46
C HIS A 43 -4.74 -1.09 -13.18
N PHE A 44 -3.99 -1.46 -12.15
CA PHE A 44 -3.85 -0.71 -10.91
C PHE A 44 -2.43 -0.84 -10.35
N LYS A 45 -2.06 0.01 -9.39
CA LYS A 45 -0.88 -0.18 -8.56
C LYS A 45 -1.18 0.22 -7.11
N ILE A 46 -0.41 -0.30 -6.17
CA ILE A 46 -0.47 0.11 -4.76
C ILE A 46 0.83 0.83 -4.44
N ALA A 47 0.72 2.02 -3.86
CA ALA A 47 1.84 2.79 -3.38
C ALA A 47 1.66 3.08 -1.89
N MET A 48 2.76 3.04 -1.15
CA MET A 48 2.85 3.50 0.23
C MET A 48 3.86 4.63 0.35
N GLY A 49 3.66 5.48 1.35
CA GLY A 49 4.62 6.46 1.79
C GLY A 49 4.69 6.45 3.31
N ALA A 50 5.90 6.49 3.85
CA ALA A 50 6.17 6.61 5.26
C ALA A 50 6.96 7.89 5.51
N SER A 51 6.72 8.52 6.66
CA SER A 51 7.53 9.66 7.08
C SER A 51 7.89 9.51 8.55
N GLU A 52 9.18 9.62 8.82
CA GLU A 52 9.70 9.83 10.16
C GLU A 52 9.68 11.33 10.46
N LEU A 53 9.17 11.67 11.64
CA LEU A 53 9.12 13.04 12.13
C LEU A 53 9.97 13.14 13.40
N ASP A 54 10.99 13.97 13.36
CA ASP A 54 11.79 14.36 14.51
C ASP A 54 11.31 15.73 15.00
N PHE A 55 10.60 15.72 16.13
CA PHE A 55 10.04 16.94 16.71
C PHE A 55 11.08 17.81 17.42
N GLU A 56 12.17 17.21 17.94
CA GLU A 56 13.21 17.95 18.68
C GLU A 56 14.11 18.71 17.72
N ASN A 57 14.51 18.06 16.63
CA ASN A 57 15.35 18.66 15.59
C ASN A 57 14.52 19.36 14.49
N GLU A 58 13.20 19.31 14.57
CA GLU A 58 12.26 19.86 13.58
C GLU A 58 12.53 19.37 12.14
N THR A 59 12.91 18.09 12.00
CA THR A 59 13.20 17.49 10.70
C THR A 59 12.21 16.38 10.34
N SER A 60 12.13 16.06 9.06
CA SER A 60 11.33 14.95 8.56
C SER A 60 12.04 14.23 7.43
N THR A 61 11.96 12.91 7.43
CA THR A 61 12.40 12.05 6.32
C THR A 61 11.18 11.40 5.71
N PHE A 62 11.16 11.23 4.39
CA PHE A 62 10.10 10.57 3.66
C PHE A 62 10.68 9.48 2.76
N GLU A 63 10.04 8.32 2.77
CA GLU A 63 10.36 7.21 1.90
C GLU A 63 9.06 6.60 1.35
N SER A 64 9.15 5.94 0.21
CA SER A 64 7.99 5.39 -0.49
C SER A 64 8.33 4.11 -1.21
N SER A 65 7.35 3.24 -1.35
CA SER A 65 7.46 1.99 -2.09
C SER A 65 6.16 1.69 -2.82
N GLU A 66 6.27 1.00 -3.96
CA GLU A 66 5.12 0.68 -4.79
C GLU A 66 5.24 -0.67 -5.47
N THR A 67 4.09 -1.27 -5.77
CA THR A 67 4.03 -2.45 -6.64
C THR A 67 4.35 -2.08 -8.08
N ALA A 68 4.67 -3.08 -8.89
CA ALA A 68 4.53 -2.96 -10.34
C ALA A 68 3.08 -2.59 -10.74
N ILE A 69 2.88 -2.26 -12.01
CA ILE A 69 1.55 -2.12 -12.59
C ILE A 69 0.94 -3.53 -12.69
N LEU A 70 -0.14 -3.76 -11.95
CA LEU A 70 -0.85 -5.04 -11.87
C LEU A 70 -2.09 -5.02 -12.77
N PRO A 71 -2.43 -6.15 -13.42
CA PRO A 71 -3.62 -6.25 -14.24
C PRO A 71 -4.89 -6.24 -13.35
N TYR A 72 -5.93 -5.52 -13.78
CA TYR A 72 -7.22 -5.49 -13.10
C TYR A 72 -8.10 -6.67 -13.58
N GLU A 73 -7.83 -7.85 -13.04
CA GLU A 73 -8.49 -9.10 -13.45
C GLU A 73 -9.14 -9.81 -12.25
N ALA A 74 -9.89 -10.89 -12.50
CA ALA A 74 -10.55 -11.65 -11.44
C ALA A 74 -9.60 -12.53 -10.62
N ALA A 75 -8.45 -12.93 -11.19
CA ALA A 75 -7.47 -13.74 -10.49
C ALA A 75 -6.90 -13.01 -9.27
N ASN A 76 -6.57 -13.76 -8.21
CA ASN A 76 -5.92 -13.17 -7.04
C ASN A 76 -4.53 -12.64 -7.39
N THR A 77 -4.17 -11.50 -6.80
CA THR A 77 -2.79 -11.01 -6.82
C THR A 77 -1.85 -11.96 -6.09
N ALA A 78 -0.53 -11.79 -6.27
CA ALA A 78 0.42 -12.27 -5.28
C ALA A 78 0.22 -11.52 -3.94
N ALA A 79 0.88 -11.98 -2.88
CA ALA A 79 1.01 -11.18 -1.66
C ALA A 79 1.74 -9.88 -2.00
N ILE A 80 1.26 -8.76 -1.45
CA ILE A 80 1.87 -7.45 -1.65
C ILE A 80 2.52 -7.06 -0.33
N ASP A 81 3.83 -6.92 -0.35
CA ASP A 81 4.64 -6.47 0.77
C ASP A 81 5.45 -5.26 0.32
N LEU A 82 5.22 -4.12 0.97
CA LEU A 82 5.89 -2.85 0.70
C LEU A 82 6.63 -2.41 1.97
N SER A 83 7.83 -1.86 1.80
CA SER A 83 8.67 -1.30 2.86
C SER A 83 9.18 0.08 2.45
N ALA A 84 9.17 1.02 3.39
CA ALA A 84 9.74 2.35 3.29
C ALA A 84 10.27 2.75 4.67
#